data_AF-A0A7X8UXE3-F1
#
_entry.id   AF-A0A7X8UXE3-F1
#
_cell.length_a   1.000
_cell.length_b   1.000
_cell.length_c   1.000
_cell.angle_alpha   90.00
_cell.angle_beta   90.00
_cell.angle_gamma   90.00
#
_symmetry.space_group_name_H-M   'P 1'
#
loop_
_entity.id
_entity.type
_entity.pdbx_description
1 polymer ?
#
loop_
_entity_poly.entity_id
_entity_poly.type
_entity_poly.pdbx_seq_one_letter_code
_entity_poly.pdbx_strand_id
1 'polypeptide(L)'
;MFKSSWFAVLVFGAASVSFSPPTMAEMIEVGSGTNSANLYLEFKGVAVFDFLVYFDGTTTGLGLFDIIEAHTTLTTVRENFGFGVFIDGISYAGYDNNGWGGGDDWWHYWIKDGVNDIWQSPMYGVADRVIADGYSDGWIYGRAGTPIPEPAAVILLACGLLMGSRKRGAHKTGA
;
A
#
# COMPACT_ATOMS: atom_id res chain seq x y z
N MET A 1 70.98 -34.58 13.55
CA MET A 1 70.78 -33.11 13.52
C MET A 1 69.55 -32.85 12.67
N PHE A 2 68.36 -32.83 13.27
CA PHE A 2 67.07 -32.79 12.57
C PHE A 2 66.57 -31.35 12.43
N LYS A 3 66.21 -30.95 11.20
CA LYS A 3 65.60 -29.66 10.86
C LYS A 3 64.08 -29.74 11.11
N SER A 4 63.54 -28.84 11.92
CA SER A 4 62.09 -28.67 12.10
C SER A 4 61.55 -27.60 11.14
N SER A 5 60.61 -27.98 10.28
CA SER A 5 59.87 -27.09 9.37
C SER A 5 58.58 -26.63 10.04
N TRP A 6 58.29 -25.33 9.99
CA TRP A 6 57.03 -24.73 10.46
C TRP A 6 56.03 -24.66 9.29
N PHE A 7 54.77 -25.02 9.53
CA PHE A 7 53.65 -24.69 8.64
C PHE A 7 52.68 -23.77 9.38
N ALA A 8 52.42 -22.59 8.81
CA ALA A 8 51.34 -21.71 9.22
C ALA A 8 50.09 -22.03 8.39
N VAL A 9 48.98 -22.35 9.05
CA VAL A 9 47.67 -22.52 8.41
C VAL A 9 46.91 -21.20 8.52
N LEU A 10 46.56 -20.62 7.38
CA LEU A 10 45.67 -19.46 7.27
C LEU A 10 44.23 -19.94 7.13
N VAL A 11 43.36 -19.53 8.06
CA VAL A 11 41.91 -19.77 8.00
C VAL A 11 41.24 -18.55 7.38
N PHE A 12 40.62 -18.72 6.22
CA PHE A 12 39.75 -17.71 5.61
C PHE A 12 38.31 -17.88 6.13
N GLY A 13 37.81 -16.91 6.88
CA GLY A 13 36.40 -16.83 7.27
C GLY A 13 35.58 -16.22 6.14
N ALA A 14 34.69 -17.00 5.54
CA ALA A 14 33.68 -16.47 4.61
C ALA A 14 32.54 -15.84 5.42
N ALA A 15 32.39 -14.53 5.34
CA ALA A 15 31.21 -13.83 5.86
C ALA A 15 30.04 -14.06 4.88
N SER A 16 29.05 -14.82 5.31
CA SER A 16 27.77 -14.96 4.59
C SER A 16 26.96 -13.66 4.77
N VAL A 17 26.74 -12.95 3.68
CA VAL A 17 25.81 -11.81 3.64
C VAL A 17 24.40 -12.40 3.53
N SER A 18 23.63 -12.34 4.61
CA SER A 18 22.21 -12.67 4.57
C SER A 18 21.47 -11.59 3.78
N PHE A 19 20.88 -11.97 2.66
CA PHE A 19 19.92 -11.13 1.94
C PHE A 19 18.52 -11.48 2.44
N SER A 20 17.88 -10.57 3.18
CA SER A 20 16.44 -10.65 3.40
C SER A 20 15.75 -10.12 2.14
N PRO A 21 14.87 -10.88 1.47
CA PRO A 21 14.03 -10.30 0.44
C PRO A 21 13.18 -9.18 1.03
N PRO A 22 12.81 -8.16 0.25
CA PRO A 22 11.85 -7.17 0.72
C PRO A 22 10.55 -7.89 1.08
N THR A 23 10.11 -7.75 2.33
CA THR A 23 8.75 -8.14 2.72
C THR A 23 7.81 -7.21 1.97
N MET A 24 7.02 -7.73 1.03
CA MET A 24 5.91 -6.96 0.49
C MET A 24 4.96 -6.65 1.65
N ALA A 25 4.52 -5.40 1.81
CA ALA A 25 3.37 -5.12 2.64
C ALA A 25 2.22 -6.01 2.14
N GLU A 26 1.76 -6.92 2.99
CA GLU A 26 0.72 -7.87 2.64
C GLU A 26 -0.62 -7.15 2.67
N MET A 27 -1.36 -7.26 1.57
CA MET A 27 -2.72 -6.73 1.47
C MET A 27 -3.63 -7.51 2.41
N ILE A 28 -4.40 -6.80 3.23
CA ILE A 28 -5.28 -7.40 4.23
C ILE A 28 -6.65 -7.64 3.60
N GLU A 29 -6.96 -8.89 3.32
CA GLU A 29 -8.26 -9.29 2.77
C GLU A 29 -9.33 -9.36 3.86
N VAL A 30 -10.48 -8.72 3.64
CA VAL A 30 -11.62 -8.72 4.56
C VAL A 30 -12.95 -8.82 3.82
N GLY A 31 -13.98 -9.26 4.54
CA GLY A 31 -15.32 -9.39 3.98
C GLY A 31 -15.49 -10.61 3.07
N SER A 32 -16.54 -10.57 2.25
CA SER A 32 -16.89 -11.64 1.31
C SER A 32 -17.80 -11.09 0.22
N GLY A 33 -17.67 -11.62 -1.00
CA GLY A 33 -18.58 -11.31 -2.10
C GLY A 33 -17.90 -11.36 -3.45
N THR A 34 -18.66 -11.06 -4.50
CA THR A 34 -18.14 -11.09 -5.88
C THR A 34 -17.46 -9.81 -6.31
N ASN A 35 -17.74 -8.69 -5.63
CA ASN A 35 -17.09 -7.41 -5.89
C ASN A 35 -15.98 -7.17 -4.87
N SER A 36 -14.98 -6.38 -5.26
CA SER A 36 -13.88 -5.99 -4.40
C SER A 36 -13.51 -4.53 -4.57
N ALA A 37 -13.05 -3.88 -3.51
CA ALA A 37 -12.49 -2.53 -3.56
C ALA A 37 -11.28 -2.42 -2.63
N ASN A 38 -10.35 -1.54 -2.99
CA ASN A 38 -9.16 -1.30 -2.17
C ASN A 38 -9.41 -0.13 -1.22
N LEU A 39 -8.92 -0.24 0.01
CA LEU A 39 -8.91 0.87 0.97
C LEU A 39 -7.50 1.06 1.52
N TYR A 40 -6.87 2.17 1.14
CA TYR A 40 -5.54 2.58 1.56
C TYR A 40 -5.65 3.49 2.79
N LEU A 41 -4.91 3.17 3.84
CA LEU A 41 -4.77 3.99 5.05
C LEU A 41 -3.32 4.38 5.25
N GLU A 42 -3.08 5.66 5.50
CA GLU A 42 -1.77 6.15 5.93
C GLU A 42 -1.91 7.00 7.18
N PHE A 43 -1.37 6.48 8.27
CA PHE A 43 -1.27 7.17 9.54
C PHE A 43 -0.05 8.09 9.56
N LYS A 44 -0.15 9.13 10.37
CA LYS A 44 0.98 10.04 10.62
C LYS A 44 2.16 9.26 11.18
N GLY A 45 3.34 9.45 10.60
CA GLY A 45 4.56 8.81 11.08
C GLY A 45 4.90 7.47 10.44
N VAL A 46 4.39 7.21 9.23
CA VAL A 46 4.79 6.17 8.23
C VAL A 46 4.00 4.87 8.20
N ALA A 47 3.03 4.63 9.08
CA ALA A 47 2.27 3.38 9.01
C ALA A 47 1.24 3.42 7.88
N VAL A 48 1.37 2.47 6.96
CA VAL A 48 0.49 2.30 5.80
C VAL A 48 -0.16 0.92 5.86
N PHE A 49 -1.45 0.86 5.55
CA PHE A 49 -2.22 -0.38 5.47
C PHE A 49 -3.05 -0.36 4.19
N ASP A 50 -3.05 -1.47 3.47
CA ASP A 50 -3.89 -1.69 2.30
C ASP A 50 -4.85 -2.83 2.58
N PHE A 51 -6.15 -2.55 2.47
CA PHE A 51 -7.21 -3.54 2.59
C PHE A 51 -7.79 -3.88 1.22
N LEU A 52 -8.04 -5.16 0.98
CA LEU A 52 -8.91 -5.61 -0.11
C LEU A 52 -10.24 -6.05 0.50
N VAL A 53 -11.28 -5.25 0.26
CA VAL A 53 -12.59 -5.41 0.86
C VAL A 53 -13.52 -6.09 -0.13
N TYR A 54 -13.99 -7.28 0.20
CA TYR A 54 -14.96 -8.02 -0.59
C TYR A 54 -16.39 -7.75 -0.12
N PHE A 55 -17.30 -7.56 -1.08
CA PHE A 55 -18.70 -7.27 -0.81
C PHE A 55 -19.62 -7.78 -1.92
N ASP A 56 -20.89 -8.00 -1.57
CA ASP A 56 -21.97 -8.28 -2.51
C ASP A 56 -22.89 -7.05 -2.65
N GLY A 57 -23.51 -6.90 -3.81
CA GLY A 57 -24.46 -5.82 -4.07
C GLY A 57 -23.78 -4.44 -4.08
N THR A 58 -24.48 -3.45 -3.51
CA THR A 58 -24.01 -2.06 -3.46
C THR A 58 -23.51 -1.73 -2.05
N THR A 59 -22.33 -1.12 -1.97
CA THR A 59 -21.79 -0.53 -0.74
C THR A 59 -21.39 0.92 -0.97
N THR A 60 -21.11 1.64 0.10
CA THR A 60 -20.57 3.00 0.05
C THR A 60 -19.12 3.02 0.52
N GLY A 61 -18.42 4.14 0.35
CA GLY A 61 -17.09 4.31 0.93
C GLY A 61 -17.11 4.08 2.44
N LEU A 62 -18.18 4.51 3.12
CA LEU A 62 -18.34 4.29 4.57
C LEU A 62 -18.65 2.82 4.86
N GLY A 63 -19.41 2.16 3.97
CA GLY A 63 -19.65 0.72 4.06
C GLY A 63 -18.39 -0.13 3.93
N LEU A 64 -17.34 0.35 3.24
CA LEU A 64 -16.03 -0.33 3.25
C LEU A 64 -15.44 -0.35 4.67
N PHE A 65 -15.52 0.77 5.39
CA PHE A 65 -15.10 0.82 6.79
C PHE A 65 -15.96 -0.10 7.67
N ASP A 66 -17.28 -0.11 7.50
CA ASP A 66 -18.16 -1.02 8.25
C ASP A 66 -17.73 -2.50 8.09
N ILE A 67 -17.35 -2.91 6.88
CA ILE A 67 -16.88 -4.27 6.61
C ILE A 67 -15.52 -4.51 7.29
N ILE A 68 -14.57 -3.58 7.19
CA ILE A 68 -13.24 -3.73 7.81
C ILE A 68 -13.36 -3.78 9.34
N GLU A 69 -14.16 -2.91 9.95
CA GLU A 69 -14.41 -2.88 11.40
C GLU A 69 -15.06 -4.19 11.89
N ALA A 70 -15.91 -4.81 11.09
CA ALA A 70 -16.52 -6.10 11.43
C ALA A 70 -15.53 -7.28 11.40
N HIS A 71 -14.41 -7.16 10.70
CA HIS A 71 -13.45 -8.27 10.48
C HIS A 71 -12.08 -8.04 11.13
N THR A 72 -11.83 -6.83 11.65
CA THR A 72 -10.52 -6.43 12.15
C THR A 72 -10.64 -5.66 13.47
N THR A 73 -9.53 -5.13 13.96
CA THR A 73 -9.52 -4.22 15.12
C THR A 73 -9.60 -2.75 14.72
N LEU A 74 -9.88 -2.44 13.44
CA LEU A 74 -10.02 -1.06 12.99
C LEU A 74 -11.24 -0.44 13.66
N THR A 75 -11.15 0.83 14.03
CA THR A 75 -12.27 1.63 14.51
C THR A 75 -12.22 3.03 13.93
N THR A 76 -13.39 3.62 13.71
CA THR A 76 -13.57 4.98 13.18
C THR A 76 -14.34 5.86 14.16
N VAL A 77 -13.95 7.13 14.23
CA VAL A 77 -14.74 8.21 14.84
C VAL A 77 -15.44 8.94 13.70
N ARG A 78 -16.77 8.88 13.70
CA ARG A 78 -17.62 9.41 12.61
C ARG A 78 -18.41 10.59 13.12
N GLU A 79 -18.26 11.73 12.46
CA GLU A 79 -18.94 12.98 12.79
C GLU A 79 -19.94 13.35 11.71
N ASN A 80 -21.12 13.83 12.11
CA ASN A 80 -22.14 14.31 11.18
C ASN A 80 -22.17 15.84 11.20
N PHE A 81 -21.71 16.45 10.12
CA PHE A 81 -21.63 17.90 9.99
C PHE A 81 -22.90 18.53 9.36
N GLY A 82 -23.99 17.77 9.24
CA GLY A 82 -25.27 18.21 8.67
C GLY A 82 -25.32 18.19 7.14
N PHE A 83 -24.17 18.26 6.47
CA PHE A 83 -24.04 18.08 5.01
C PHE A 83 -23.47 16.71 4.63
N GLY A 84 -23.15 15.85 5.59
CA GLY A 84 -22.61 14.51 5.36
C GLY A 84 -21.93 13.93 6.60
N VAL A 85 -21.61 12.65 6.53
CA VAL A 85 -20.77 11.97 7.53
C VAL A 85 -19.32 12.05 7.11
N PHE A 86 -18.47 12.45 8.04
CA PHE A 86 -17.03 12.51 7.88
C PHE A 86 -16.34 11.59 8.89
N ILE A 87 -15.22 11.00 8.51
CA ILE A 87 -14.40 10.20 9.42
C ILE A 87 -13.37 11.14 10.02
N ASP A 88 -13.58 11.51 11.28
CA ASP A 88 -12.70 12.42 12.03
C ASP A 88 -11.52 11.69 12.67
N GLY A 89 -11.67 10.38 12.91
CA GLY A 89 -10.64 9.55 13.49
C GLY A 89 -10.62 8.14 12.95
N ILE A 90 -9.42 7.56 12.85
CA ILE A 90 -9.21 6.15 12.52
C ILE A 90 -8.15 5.62 13.48
N SER A 91 -8.39 4.43 14.01
CA SER A 91 -7.44 3.70 14.85
C SER A 91 -7.31 2.26 14.36
N TYR A 92 -6.08 1.76 14.19
CA TYR A 92 -5.81 0.39 13.76
C TYR A 92 -4.40 -0.04 14.14
N ALA A 93 -4.23 -1.31 14.53
CA ALA A 93 -2.92 -1.92 14.83
C ALA A 93 -2.01 -1.10 15.77
N GLY A 94 -2.60 -0.37 16.73
CA GLY A 94 -1.87 0.48 17.69
C GLY A 94 -1.57 1.90 17.19
N TYR A 95 -1.94 2.24 15.96
CA TYR A 95 -1.91 3.60 15.43
C TYR A 95 -3.27 4.26 15.63
N ASP A 96 -3.26 5.55 15.96
CA ASP A 96 -4.46 6.33 16.25
C ASP A 96 -4.24 7.79 15.84
N ASN A 97 -5.03 8.27 14.89
CA ASN A 97 -5.09 9.68 14.53
C ASN A 97 -6.55 10.13 14.48
N ASN A 98 -6.85 11.22 15.20
CA ASN A 98 -8.19 11.73 15.37
C ASN A 98 -8.18 13.26 15.43
N GLY A 99 -9.22 13.88 14.88
CA GLY A 99 -9.46 15.31 14.87
C GLY A 99 -8.51 16.10 13.99
N TRP A 100 -8.65 17.42 14.05
CA TRP A 100 -7.79 18.37 13.37
C TRP A 100 -6.68 18.90 14.29
N GLY A 101 -5.44 18.76 13.86
CA GLY A 101 -4.23 19.24 14.54
C GLY A 101 -3.66 20.56 14.01
N GLY A 102 -4.24 21.14 12.95
CA GLY A 102 -3.71 22.33 12.27
C GLY A 102 -3.05 22.03 10.91
N GLY A 103 -3.16 22.94 9.95
CA GLY A 103 -2.59 22.75 8.61
C GLY A 103 -3.14 21.48 7.93
N ASP A 104 -2.24 20.59 7.51
CA ASP A 104 -2.57 19.30 6.88
C ASP A 104 -2.78 18.16 7.89
N ASP A 105 -2.73 18.41 9.20
CA ASP A 105 -3.00 17.41 10.24
C ASP A 105 -4.50 17.13 10.40
N TRP A 106 -5.08 16.45 9.41
CA TRP A 106 -6.43 15.88 9.39
C TRP A 106 -6.47 14.72 8.38
N TRP A 107 -7.59 13.98 8.33
CA TRP A 107 -7.79 12.88 7.39
C TRP A 107 -8.19 13.37 5.99
N HIS A 108 -7.26 13.29 5.03
CA HIS A 108 -7.48 13.62 3.63
C HIS A 108 -8.10 12.43 2.89
N TYR A 109 -9.25 12.66 2.24
CA TYR A 109 -9.97 11.63 1.50
C TYR A 109 -9.65 11.65 0.01
N TRP A 110 -9.31 10.48 -0.53
CA TRP A 110 -8.93 10.26 -1.92
C TRP A 110 -9.75 9.14 -2.54
N ILE A 111 -10.02 9.28 -3.83
CA ILE A 111 -10.79 8.34 -4.61
C ILE A 111 -10.08 7.99 -5.91
N LYS A 112 -10.33 6.76 -6.38
CA LYS A 112 -9.91 6.25 -7.67
C LYS A 112 -10.95 5.23 -8.14
N ASP A 113 -11.52 5.42 -9.34
CA ASP A 113 -12.64 4.60 -9.85
C ASP A 113 -12.19 3.44 -10.72
N GLY A 114 -10.92 3.37 -11.09
CA GLY A 114 -10.36 2.26 -11.84
C GLY A 114 -8.88 2.11 -11.56
N VAL A 115 -8.35 0.91 -11.73
CA VAL A 115 -6.94 0.58 -11.44
C VAL A 115 -5.92 1.48 -12.16
N ASN A 116 -6.27 2.04 -13.32
CA ASN A 116 -5.41 2.92 -14.11
C ASN A 116 -5.69 4.41 -13.91
N ASP A 117 -6.71 4.76 -13.13
CA ASP A 117 -7.07 6.15 -12.90
C ASP A 117 -6.11 6.81 -11.90
N ILE A 118 -6.12 8.13 -11.90
CA ILE A 118 -5.37 8.94 -10.95
C ILE A 118 -6.19 9.14 -9.67
N TRP A 119 -5.49 9.28 -8.54
CA TRP A 119 -6.13 9.67 -7.28
C TRP A 119 -6.70 11.09 -7.37
N GLN A 120 -7.91 11.28 -6.88
CA GLN A 120 -8.60 12.57 -6.85
C GLN A 120 -9.23 12.82 -5.48
N SER A 121 -9.31 14.07 -5.05
CA SER A 121 -10.09 14.45 -3.87
C SER A 121 -11.53 14.73 -4.31
N PRO A 122 -12.55 14.03 -3.79
CA PRO A 122 -13.93 14.29 -4.12
C PRO A 122 -14.46 15.55 -3.42
N MET A 123 -15.55 16.12 -3.93
CA MET A 123 -16.31 17.20 -3.28
C MET A 123 -17.53 16.69 -2.49
N TYR A 124 -17.59 15.39 -2.23
CA TYR A 124 -18.65 14.72 -1.50
C TYR A 124 -18.05 13.84 -0.39
N GLY A 125 -18.88 13.48 0.59
CA GLY A 125 -18.47 12.67 1.71
C GLY A 125 -18.34 11.20 1.37
N VAL A 126 -17.59 10.47 2.19
CA VAL A 126 -17.38 9.02 2.07
C VAL A 126 -18.69 8.22 2.12
N ALA A 127 -19.71 8.73 2.82
CA ALA A 127 -21.03 8.12 2.89
C ALA A 127 -21.81 8.21 1.56
N ASP A 128 -21.54 9.22 0.73
CA ASP A 128 -22.23 9.45 -0.54
C ASP A 128 -21.54 8.75 -1.72
N ARG A 129 -20.31 8.27 -1.53
CA ARG A 129 -19.59 7.52 -2.56
C ARG A 129 -20.19 6.13 -2.69
N VAL A 130 -20.75 5.82 -3.86
CA VAL A 130 -21.15 4.45 -4.21
C VAL A 130 -19.92 3.70 -4.76
N ILE A 131 -19.65 2.51 -4.22
CA ILE A 131 -18.48 1.71 -4.58
C ILE A 131 -18.86 0.64 -5.59
N ALA A 132 -18.09 0.54 -6.67
CA ALA A 132 -18.15 -0.53 -7.64
C ALA A 132 -16.90 -1.41 -7.58
N ASP A 133 -16.95 -2.57 -8.26
CA ASP A 133 -15.82 -3.49 -8.32
C ASP A 133 -14.57 -2.83 -8.93
N GLY A 134 -13.43 -3.03 -8.28
CA GLY A 134 -12.13 -2.47 -8.65
C GLY A 134 -11.90 -1.02 -8.21
N TYR A 135 -12.84 -0.38 -7.50
CA TYR A 135 -12.66 0.98 -6.99
C TYR A 135 -11.62 1.01 -5.87
N SER A 136 -11.10 2.20 -5.57
CA SER A 136 -10.20 2.41 -4.44
C SER A 136 -10.49 3.71 -3.69
N ASP A 137 -10.43 3.63 -2.36
CA ASP A 137 -10.52 4.74 -1.42
C ASP A 137 -9.18 4.89 -0.72
N GLY A 138 -8.78 6.13 -0.43
CA GLY A 138 -7.54 6.44 0.27
C GLY A 138 -7.77 7.45 1.38
N TRP A 139 -7.19 7.19 2.55
CA TRP A 139 -7.27 8.05 3.73
C TRP A 139 -5.88 8.29 4.27
N ILE A 140 -5.48 9.56 4.34
CA ILE A 140 -4.13 9.94 4.73
C ILE A 140 -4.22 10.99 5.81
N TYR A 141 -3.56 10.76 6.95
CA TYR A 141 -3.48 11.76 8.00
C TYR A 141 -2.16 12.53 7.94
N GLY A 142 -2.21 13.86 8.05
CA GLY A 142 -1.01 14.68 8.23
C GLY A 142 -0.27 15.12 6.97
N ARG A 143 -0.82 14.85 5.77
CA ARG A 143 -0.32 15.42 4.50
C ARG A 143 -1.41 15.46 3.42
N ALA A 144 -1.36 16.51 2.58
CA ALA A 144 -2.29 16.71 1.46
C ALA A 144 -1.88 16.03 0.14
N GLY A 145 -0.84 15.20 0.13
CA GLY A 145 -0.43 14.47 -1.08
C GLY A 145 -1.32 13.26 -1.35
N THR A 146 -1.36 12.78 -2.60
CA THR A 146 -2.11 11.56 -2.94
C THR A 146 -1.52 10.31 -2.27
N PRO A 147 -2.28 9.21 -2.18
CA PRO A 147 -1.74 7.91 -1.79
C PRO A 147 -0.54 7.54 -2.67
N ILE A 148 0.51 7.04 -2.03
CA ILE A 148 1.72 6.55 -2.70
C ILE A 148 1.68 5.03 -2.50
N PRO A 149 1.23 4.26 -3.51
CA PRO A 149 1.27 2.81 -3.42
C PRO A 149 2.69 2.37 -3.08
N GLU A 150 2.84 1.41 -2.17
CA GLU A 150 4.16 0.93 -1.79
C GLU A 150 4.99 0.51 -3.02
N PRO A 151 6.33 0.66 -2.98
CA PRO A 151 7.22 0.57 -4.14
C PRO A 151 7.23 -0.77 -4.92
N ALA A 152 6.44 -1.77 -4.54
CA ALA A 152 6.28 -3.01 -5.29
C ALA A 152 5.83 -2.76 -6.75
N ALA A 153 5.02 -1.72 -7.00
CA ALA A 153 4.60 -1.35 -8.35
C ALA A 153 5.74 -0.78 -9.23
N VAL A 154 6.72 -0.09 -8.62
CA VAL A 154 7.85 0.53 -9.33
C VAL A 154 8.91 -0.52 -9.69
N ILE A 155 9.11 -1.53 -8.84
CA ILE A 155 10.12 -2.58 -9.07
C ILE A 155 9.69 -3.51 -10.22
N LEU A 156 8.41 -3.85 -10.35
CA LEU A 156 7.91 -4.66 -11.47
C LEU A 156 8.06 -3.95 -12.83
N LEU A 157 7.88 -2.63 -12.87
CA LEU A 157 8.09 -1.83 -14.09
C LEU A 157 9.59 -1.77 -14.48
N ALA A 158 10.49 -1.69 -13.49
CA ALA A 158 11.93 -1.67 -13.72
C ALA A 158 12.48 -3.03 -14.22
N CYS A 159 11.94 -4.15 -13.75
CA CYS A 159 12.36 -5.48 -14.22
C CYS A 159 11.89 -5.80 -15.65
N GLY A 160 10.72 -5.29 -16.07
CA GLY A 160 10.19 -5.50 -17.43
C GLY A 160 11.05 -4.84 -18.52
N LEU A 161 11.60 -3.65 -18.26
CA LEU A 161 12.42 -2.92 -19.24
C LEU A 161 13.82 -3.55 -19.45
N LEU A 162 14.36 -4.23 -18.44
CA LEU A 162 15.68 -4.87 -18.54
C LEU A 162 15.65 -6.19 -19.34
N MET A 163 14.49 -6.86 -19.43
CA MET A 163 14.34 -8.10 -20.19
C MET A 163 14.07 -7.88 -21.70
N GLY A 164 13.62 -6.68 -22.10
CA GLY A 164 13.30 -6.35 -23.50
C GLY A 164 14.48 -5.95 -24.38
N SER A 165 15.67 -5.70 -23.82
CA SER A 165 16.82 -5.18 -24.58
C SER A 165 17.72 -6.25 -25.21
N ARG A 166 17.40 -7.54 -25.06
CA ARG A 166 18.17 -8.64 -25.66
C ARG A 166 17.46 -9.24 -26.87
N LYS A 167 17.70 -8.64 -28.05
CA LYS A 167 18.23 -9.30 -29.27
C LYS A 167 17.82 -8.56 -30.54
N ARG A 168 18.83 -8.09 -31.29
CA ARG A 168 19.02 -8.39 -32.73
C ARG A 168 20.38 -7.85 -33.19
N GLY A 169 21.43 -8.60 -32.89
CA GLY A 169 22.70 -8.48 -33.60
C GLY A 169 22.93 -9.75 -34.42
N ALA A 170 22.87 -9.62 -35.75
CA ALA A 170 23.72 -10.31 -36.73
C ALA A 170 23.05 -10.39 -38.11
N HIS A 171 23.57 -9.63 -39.08
CA HIS A 171 23.76 -10.13 -40.45
C HIS A 171 24.98 -9.45 -41.06
N LYS A 172 26.13 -10.13 -41.04
CA LYS A 172 27.31 -9.74 -41.83
C LYS A 172 27.09 -10.21 -43.26
N THR A 173 27.05 -9.27 -44.19
CA THR A 173 27.20 -9.49 -45.63
C THR A 173 28.69 -9.63 -45.98
N GLY A 174 29.02 -10.46 -46.96
CA GLY A 174 30.34 -10.46 -47.59
C GLY A 174 30.68 -11.76 -48.32
N ALA A 175 30.34 -11.79 -49.60
CA ALA A 175 31.16 -12.42 -50.64
C ALA A 175 31.92 -11.28 -51.36
#